data_AF-A0A932J2G4-F1
#
_entry.id   AF-A0A932J2G4-F1
#
_cell.length_a   1.000
_cell.length_b   1.000
_cell.length_c   1.000
_cell.angle_alpha   90.00
_cell.angle_beta   90.00
_cell.angle_gamma   90.00
#
_symmetry.space_group_name_H-M   'P 1'
#
loop_
_entity.id
_entity.type
_entity.pdbx_description
1 polymer ?
#
loop_
_entity_poly.entity_id
_entity_poly.type
_entity_poly.pdbx_seq_one_letter_code
_entity_poly.pdbx_strand_id
1 'polypeptide(L)'
;MQKQTGFTLLEVLVALVIVAIALGASLRATGSLVQNSAGLRAKMMATWAAENRLVQIRIAHEFPAVGERSSDCPQGELKFVCKEQVFTTPNPNFRRVEVSVYES
;
A
#
# COMPACT_ATOMS: atom_id res chain seq x y z
N MET A 1 -64.71 7.34 6.35
CA MET A 1 -63.90 8.58 6.45
C MET A 1 -62.51 8.18 6.92
N GLN A 2 -61.54 8.03 6.01
CA GLN A 2 -60.18 7.64 6.38
C GLN A 2 -59.49 8.84 7.04
N LYS A 3 -59.09 8.69 8.30
CA LYS A 3 -58.30 9.69 9.03
C LYS A 3 -56.91 9.72 8.39
N GLN A 4 -56.57 10.82 7.72
CA GLN A 4 -55.18 11.08 7.32
C GLN A 4 -54.38 11.35 8.60
N THR A 5 -53.51 10.43 8.98
CA THR A 5 -52.52 10.61 10.03
C THR A 5 -51.35 11.40 9.44
N GLY A 6 -51.18 12.65 9.84
CA GLY A 6 -50.02 13.47 9.47
C GLY A 6 -48.76 12.99 10.21
N PHE A 7 -47.60 13.18 9.57
CA PHE A 7 -46.30 12.89 10.18
C PHE A 7 -46.05 13.78 11.40
N THR A 8 -45.53 13.18 12.47
CA THR A 8 -45.11 13.95 13.64
C THR A 8 -43.73 14.57 13.43
N LEU A 9 -43.42 15.66 14.13
CA LEU A 9 -42.05 16.23 14.17
C LEU A 9 -41.03 15.19 14.65
N LEU A 10 -41.45 14.29 15.56
CA LEU A 10 -40.62 13.23 16.09
C LEU A 10 -40.23 12.21 15.01
N GLU A 11 -41.15 11.80 14.15
CA GLU A 11 -40.83 10.90 13.03
C GLU A 11 -39.83 11.51 12.06
N VAL A 12 -39.98 12.78 11.71
CA VAL A 12 -39.04 13.45 10.79
C VAL A 12 -37.66 13.55 11.43
N LEU A 13 -37.57 13.87 12.72
CA LEU A 13 -36.31 13.86 13.46
C LEU A 13 -35.67 12.48 13.50
N VAL A 14 -36.45 11.43 13.82
CA VAL A 14 -35.95 10.05 13.86
C VAL A 14 -35.47 9.60 12.47
N ALA A 15 -36.23 9.92 11.41
CA ALA A 15 -35.84 9.63 10.03
C ALA A 15 -34.52 10.31 9.65
N LEU A 16 -34.36 11.59 10.00
CA LEU A 16 -33.11 12.32 9.77
C LEU A 16 -31.93 11.73 10.54
N VAL A 17 -32.14 11.29 11.78
CA VAL A 17 -31.09 10.63 12.57
C VAL A 17 -30.66 9.32 11.91
N ILE A 18 -31.59 8.49 11.45
CA ILE A 18 -31.27 7.24 10.74
C ILE A 18 -30.48 7.53 9.46
N VAL A 19 -30.93 8.51 8.66
CA VAL A 19 -30.24 8.92 7.43
C VAL A 19 -28.83 9.44 7.73
N ALA A 20 -28.67 10.28 8.76
CA ALA A 20 -27.38 10.82 9.16
C ALA A 20 -26.41 9.71 9.58
N ILE A 21 -26.87 8.71 10.34
CA ILE A 21 -26.06 7.56 10.74
C ILE A 21 -25.67 6.72 9.51
N ALA A 22 -26.62 6.44 8.62
CA ALA A 22 -26.36 5.67 7.40
C ALA A 22 -25.30 6.35 6.52
N LEU A 23 -25.45 7.66 6.25
CA LEU A 23 -24.48 8.43 5.49
C LEU A 23 -23.11 8.51 6.19
N GLY A 24 -23.10 8.71 7.51
CA GLY A 24 -21.86 8.70 8.30
C GLY A 24 -21.11 7.36 8.22
N ALA A 25 -21.85 6.24 8.24
CA ALA A 25 -21.28 4.91 8.05
C ALA A 25 -20.73 4.73 6.62
N SER A 26 -21.47 5.15 5.59
CA SER A 26 -21.02 5.08 4.19
C SER A 26 -19.75 5.91 3.94
N LEU A 27 -19.66 7.10 4.52
CA LEU A 27 -18.46 7.95 4.42
C LEU A 27 -17.26 7.29 5.10
N ARG A 28 -17.44 6.68 6.28
CA ARG A 28 -16.35 5.94 6.94
C ARG A 28 -15.90 4.73 6.12
N ALA A 29 -16.84 3.96 5.57
CA ALA A 29 -16.52 2.82 4.71
C ALA A 29 -15.72 3.26 3.46
N THR A 30 -16.15 4.34 2.81
CA THR A 30 -15.46 4.90 1.64
C THR A 30 -14.07 5.41 2.00
N GLY A 31 -13.93 6.12 3.13
CA GLY A 31 -12.63 6.58 3.62
C GLY A 31 -11.65 5.44 3.88
N SER A 32 -12.13 4.33 4.46
CA SER A 32 -11.33 3.12 4.66
C SER A 32 -10.84 2.50 3.33
N LEU A 33 -11.70 2.46 2.30
CA LEU A 33 -11.31 1.97 0.98
C LEU A 33 -10.22 2.85 0.33
N VAL A 34 -10.33 4.18 0.45
CA VAL A 34 -9.32 5.11 -0.07
C VAL A 34 -7.96 4.91 0.61
N GLN A 35 -7.94 4.79 1.94
CA GLN A 35 -6.70 4.53 2.69
C GLN A 35 -6.06 3.20 2.28
N ASN A 36 -6.86 2.14 2.14
CA ASN A 36 -6.38 0.84 1.69
C ASN A 36 -5.81 0.91 0.26
N SER A 37 -6.44 1.68 -0.63
CA SER A 37 -5.96 1.88 -2.00
C SER A 37 -4.59 2.57 -2.05
N ALA A 38 -4.35 3.57 -1.20
CA ALA A 38 -3.05 4.24 -1.10
C ALA A 38 -1.96 3.27 -0.62
N GLY A 39 -2.24 2.48 0.41
CA GLY A 39 -1.31 1.46 0.91
C GLY A 39 -1.01 0.37 -0.12
N LEU A 40 -2.02 -0.05 -0.89
CA LEU A 40 -1.83 -1.02 -1.98
C LEU A 40 -0.93 -0.45 -3.08
N ARG A 41 -1.15 0.81 -3.46
CA ARG A 41 -0.30 1.51 -4.44
C ARG A 41 1.15 1.60 -3.98
N ALA A 42 1.40 1.97 -2.72
CA ALA A 42 2.74 2.03 -2.16
C ALA A 42 3.45 0.66 -2.20
N LYS A 43 2.73 -0.42 -1.84
CA LYS A 43 3.26 -1.79 -1.93
C LYS A 43 3.61 -2.21 -3.36
N MET A 44 2.73 -1.94 -4.33
CA MET A 44 3.02 -2.22 -5.74
C MET A 44 4.27 -1.50 -6.22
N MET A 45 4.42 -0.22 -5.88
CA MET A 45 5.59 0.57 -6.25
C MET A 45 6.86 0.07 -5.54
N ALA A 46 6.78 -0.35 -4.28
CA ALA A 46 7.90 -0.97 -3.58
C ALA A 46 8.33 -2.29 -4.25
N THR A 47 7.39 -3.13 -4.68
CA THR A 47 7.71 -4.35 -5.46
C THR A 47 8.41 -4.01 -6.77
N TRP A 48 7.93 -3.01 -7.51
CA TRP A 48 8.61 -2.54 -8.73
C TRP A 48 10.01 -2.01 -8.46
N ALA A 49 10.23 -1.28 -7.36
CA ALA A 49 11.56 -0.84 -6.97
C ALA A 49 12.51 -2.02 -6.73
N ALA A 50 12.04 -3.07 -6.02
CA ALA A 50 12.82 -4.28 -5.78
C ALA A 50 13.14 -5.04 -7.09
N GLU A 51 12.14 -5.22 -7.96
CA GLU A 51 12.31 -5.87 -9.26
C GLU A 51 13.30 -5.12 -10.14
N ASN A 52 13.15 -3.79 -10.25
CA ASN A 52 14.09 -2.94 -10.98
C ASN A 52 15.51 -3.11 -10.45
N ARG A 53 15.68 -3.19 -9.12
CA ARG A 53 17.01 -3.36 -8.52
C ARG A 53 17.63 -4.72 -8.84
N LEU A 54 16.84 -5.79 -8.75
CA LEU A 54 17.28 -7.13 -9.14
C LEU A 54 17.64 -7.21 -10.62
N VAL A 55 16.85 -6.56 -11.49
CA VAL A 55 17.13 -6.48 -12.93
C VAL A 55 18.42 -5.71 -13.18
N GLN A 56 18.66 -4.58 -12.50
CA GLN A 56 19.90 -3.81 -12.63
C GLN A 56 21.14 -4.66 -12.32
N ILE A 57 21.13 -5.43 -11.23
CA ILE A 57 22.24 -6.35 -10.88
C ILE A 57 22.45 -7.36 -12.01
N ARG A 58 21.37 -7.93 -12.55
CA ARG A 58 21.44 -8.94 -13.61
C ARG A 58 21.99 -8.38 -14.92
N ILE A 59 21.54 -7.20 -15.37
CA ILE A 59 22.00 -6.60 -16.63
C ILE A 59 23.43 -6.07 -16.53
N ALA A 60 23.86 -5.64 -15.34
CA ALA A 60 25.23 -5.22 -15.09
C ALA A 60 26.23 -6.39 -15.14
N HIS A 61 25.76 -7.64 -15.19
CA HIS A 61 26.59 -8.85 -15.04
C HIS A 61 27.48 -8.78 -13.79
N GLU A 62 26.98 -8.12 -12.73
CA GLU A 62 27.69 -7.96 -11.47
C GLU A 62 27.70 -9.30 -10.73
N PHE A 63 28.86 -9.68 -10.18
CA PHE A 63 28.94 -10.74 -9.17
C PHE A 63 29.02 -10.06 -7.80
N PRO A 64 27.87 -9.80 -7.14
CA PRO A 64 27.84 -8.90 -6.00
C PRO A 64 28.60 -9.45 -4.80
N ALA A 65 29.27 -8.55 -4.09
CA ALA A 65 29.97 -8.87 -2.85
C ALA A 65 28.98 -9.26 -1.75
N VAL A 66 29.37 -10.21 -0.90
CA VAL A 66 28.58 -10.64 0.26
C VAL A 66 28.50 -9.50 1.27
N GLY A 67 27.31 -9.29 1.84
CA GLY A 67 27.08 -8.23 2.81
C GLY A 67 25.79 -7.48 2.52
N GLU A 68 25.73 -6.25 3.03
CA GLU A 68 24.57 -5.38 2.92
C GLU A 68 24.94 -4.09 2.19
N ARG A 69 24.06 -3.65 1.27
CA ARG A 69 24.18 -2.37 0.59
C ARG A 69 22.80 -1.70 0.55
N SER A 70 22.74 -0.45 0.95
CA SER A 70 21.53 0.38 0.83
C SER A 70 21.72 1.41 -0.28
N SER A 71 20.67 1.65 -1.04
CA SER A 71 20.64 2.64 -2.12
C SER A 71 19.25 3.26 -2.24
N ASP A 72 19.19 4.51 -2.67
CA ASP A 72 17.92 5.16 -2.97
C ASP A 72 17.31 4.56 -4.23
N CYS A 73 16.01 4.24 -4.18
CA CYS A 73 15.27 3.66 -5.29
C CYS A 73 13.87 4.29 -5.46
N PRO A 74 13.78 5.62 -5.65
CA PRO A 74 12.51 6.33 -5.69
C PRO A 74 11.61 5.86 -6.85
N GLN A 75 10.29 5.85 -6.60
CA GLN A 75 9.26 5.53 -7.59
C GLN A 75 8.28 6.70 -7.71
N GLY A 76 8.60 7.63 -8.62
CA GLY A 76 7.88 8.90 -8.74
C GLY A 76 8.04 9.73 -7.48
N GLU A 77 6.92 10.08 -6.82
CA GLU A 77 6.91 10.84 -5.57
C GLU A 77 7.20 9.99 -4.33
N LEU A 78 7.17 8.65 -4.47
CA LEU A 78 7.45 7.75 -3.36
C LEU A 78 8.97 7.61 -3.20
N LYS A 79 9.46 8.07 -2.06
CA LYS A 79 10.87 7.94 -1.70
C LYS A 79 11.08 6.60 -0.99
N PHE A 80 11.82 5.73 -1.64
CA PHE A 80 12.16 4.41 -1.11
C PHE A 80 13.66 4.23 -0.99
N VAL A 81 14.05 3.44 0.01
CA VAL A 81 15.41 2.94 0.20
C VAL A 81 15.40 1.43 -0.02
N CYS A 82 16.20 0.98 -0.98
CA CYS A 82 16.39 -0.42 -1.30
C CYS A 82 17.63 -0.94 -0.58
N LYS A 83 17.43 -1.94 0.26
CA LYS A 83 18.47 -2.66 1.01
C LYS A 83 18.68 -4.01 0.38
N GLU A 84 19.82 -4.18 -0.25
CA GLU A 84 20.30 -5.45 -0.79
C GLU A 84 21.06 -6.21 0.28
N GLN A 85 20.72 -7.48 0.45
CA GLN A 85 21.48 -8.42 1.26
C GLN A 85 21.92 -9.59 0.41
N VAL A 86 23.24 -9.79 0.35
CA VAL A 86 23.88 -10.78 -0.51
C VAL A 86 24.45 -11.89 0.35
N PHE A 87 24.04 -13.12 0.08
CA PHE A 87 24.45 -14.32 0.79
C PHE A 87 25.28 -15.24 -0.09
N THR A 88 26.19 -15.98 0.53
CA THR A 88 26.85 -17.11 -0.10
C THR A 88 25.85 -18.25 -0.32
N THR A 89 26.12 -19.12 -1.29
CA THR A 89 25.38 -20.37 -1.49
C THR A 89 26.38 -21.53 -1.58
N PRO A 90 25.94 -22.80 -1.44
CA PRO A 90 26.84 -23.94 -1.57
C PRO A 90 27.56 -24.01 -2.91
N ASN A 91 26.95 -23.49 -3.99
CA ASN A 91 27.64 -23.34 -5.27
C ASN A 91 28.40 -22.00 -5.28
N PRO A 92 29.74 -22.01 -5.36
CA PRO A 92 30.52 -20.77 -5.30
C PRO A 92 30.24 -19.82 -6.47
N ASN A 93 29.70 -20.32 -7.58
CA ASN A 93 29.33 -19.50 -8.73
C ASN A 93 27.98 -18.77 -8.52
N PHE A 94 27.22 -19.09 -7.47
CA PHE A 94 25.89 -18.55 -7.23
C PHE A 94 25.86 -17.71 -5.94
N ARG A 95 25.19 -16.56 -6.02
CA ARG A 95 24.85 -15.71 -4.87
C ARG A 95 23.34 -15.60 -4.75
N ARG A 96 22.84 -15.61 -3.52
CA ARG A 96 21.44 -15.25 -3.24
C ARG A 96 21.41 -13.77 -2.89
N VAL A 97 20.63 -12.99 -3.63
CA VAL A 97 20.43 -11.57 -3.36
C VAL A 97 18.98 -11.38 -2.93
N GLU A 98 18.78 -10.78 -1.77
CA GLU A 98 17.48 -10.37 -1.26
C GLU A 98 17.41 -8.84 -1.29
N VAL A 99 16.34 -8.28 -1.84
CA VAL A 99 16.12 -6.83 -1.88
C VAL A 99 14.89 -6.50 -1.04
N SER A 100 15.11 -5.73 0.03
CA SER A 100 14.05 -5.22 0.90
C SER A 100 13.87 -3.73 0.64
N VAL A 101 12.63 -3.27 0.57
CA VAL A 101 12.29 -1.88 0.26
C VAL A 101 11.62 -1.24 1.46
N TYR A 102 12.13 -0.08 1.86
CA TYR A 102 11.64 0.70 3.00
C TYR A 102 11.23 2.09 2.53
N GLU A 103 10.21 2.66 3.17
CA GLU A 103 9.89 4.09 3.02
C GLU A 103 10.96 4.92 3.75
N SER A 104 11.44 5.98 3.10
CA SER A 104 12.55 6.82 3.60
C SER A 104 12.13 7.78 4.72
#